data_AF-A0A662FQ33-F1
#
_entry.id   AF-A0A662FQ33-F1
#
_cell.length_a   1.000
_cell.length_b   1.000
_cell.length_c   1.000
_cell.angle_alpha   90.00
_cell.angle_beta   90.00
_cell.angle_gamma   90.00
#
_symmetry.space_group_name_H-M   'P 1'
#
loop_
_entity.id
_entity.type
_entity.pdbx_description
1 polymer ?
#
loop_
_entity_poly.entity_id
_entity_poly.type
_entity_poly.pdbx_seq_one_letter_code
_entity_poly.pdbx_strand_id
1 'polypeptide(L)'
;MHSEENIGVEMDNLTIRKRVLDILELARNEILTPPIQLGQIELLDKSDELNVEITEGVLHAKLGSTLLRESNWHEILLWTLRHELAHIHYCPYDLRTAHQLEREAFSILKDWRLAHSALVLFTDLMVDLIYLPRISLELPLHIIHRFRKQPSGIDILLYAVHKRLLKDNIPDYNLDTSIYNYSRDILEVIFSGKTWLDKQRLIAAIILRLITTNPKIKKNLERQISSTISLVEDVKGN
;
A
#
# COMPACT_ATOMS: atom_id res chain seq x y z
N MET A 1 -10.50 -40.96 -14.22
CA MET A 1 -11.11 -40.46 -12.97
C MET A 1 -9.95 -40.17 -12.02
N HIS A 2 -9.33 -39.00 -12.16
CA HIS A 2 -8.26 -38.58 -11.26
C HIS A 2 -8.92 -37.84 -10.10
N SER A 3 -8.84 -38.45 -8.92
CA SER A 3 -9.15 -37.81 -7.65
C SER A 3 -8.14 -36.69 -7.42
N GLU A 4 -8.60 -35.46 -7.53
CA GLU A 4 -7.91 -34.31 -6.94
C GLU A 4 -7.91 -34.52 -5.42
N GLU A 5 -6.76 -34.91 -4.88
CA GLU A 5 -6.51 -34.83 -3.45
C GLU A 5 -6.56 -33.36 -3.06
N ASN A 6 -7.68 -33.00 -2.45
CA ASN A 6 -7.91 -31.73 -1.79
C ASN A 6 -7.00 -31.69 -0.55
N ILE A 7 -5.72 -31.36 -0.74
CA ILE A 7 -4.76 -31.11 0.35
C ILE A 7 -5.09 -29.73 0.93
N GLY A 8 -6.27 -29.63 1.56
CA GLY A 8 -6.60 -28.55 2.48
C GLY A 8 -5.96 -28.89 3.81
N VAL A 9 -4.65 -28.64 3.96
CA VAL A 9 -4.03 -28.65 5.28
C VAL A 9 -4.63 -27.48 6.04
N GLU A 10 -5.52 -27.79 6.96
CA GLU A 10 -5.98 -26.86 7.98
C GLU A 10 -4.77 -26.56 8.88
N MET A 11 -4.04 -25.50 8.54
CA MET A 11 -2.90 -25.08 9.35
C MET A 11 -3.40 -24.65 10.72
N ASP A 12 -2.86 -25.26 11.78
CA ASP A 12 -3.19 -24.82 13.14
C ASP A 12 -2.69 -23.38 13.40
N ASN A 13 -3.35 -22.70 14.33
CA ASN A 13 -3.06 -21.31 14.67
C ASN A 13 -1.60 -21.09 15.12
N LEU A 14 -0.98 -22.10 15.74
CA LEU A 14 0.39 -22.02 16.23
C LEU A 14 1.39 -22.01 15.07
N THR A 15 1.12 -22.82 14.06
CA THR A 15 1.92 -22.93 12.83
C THR A 15 1.80 -21.66 12.00
N ILE A 16 0.59 -21.12 11.84
CA ILE A 16 0.38 -19.82 11.16
C ILE A 16 1.14 -18.72 11.90
N ARG A 17 1.00 -18.63 13.22
CA ARG A 17 1.68 -17.62 14.03
C ARG A 17 3.19 -17.69 13.88
N LYS A 18 3.78 -18.88 13.99
CA LYS A 18 5.21 -19.08 13.80
C LYS A 18 5.65 -18.63 12.41
N ARG A 19 4.88 -18.99 11.37
CA ARG A 19 5.20 -18.63 10.00
C ARG A 19 5.14 -17.12 9.74
N VAL A 20 4.14 -16.45 10.29
CA VAL A 20 4.02 -14.98 10.23
C VAL A 20 5.20 -14.32 10.95
N LEU A 21 5.63 -14.85 12.09
CA LEU A 21 6.81 -14.36 12.80
C LEU A 21 8.07 -14.50 11.95
N ASP A 22 8.31 -15.66 11.34
CA ASP A 22 9.47 -15.89 10.46
C ASP A 22 9.50 -14.89 9.29
N ILE A 23 8.33 -14.62 8.68
CA ILE A 23 8.19 -13.68 7.57
C ILE A 23 8.41 -12.23 8.03
N LEU A 24 7.91 -11.87 9.21
CA LEU A 24 8.16 -10.56 9.83
C LEU A 24 9.64 -10.35 10.10
N GLU A 25 10.33 -11.32 10.70
CA GLU A 25 11.77 -11.25 10.96
C GLU A 25 12.57 -11.11 9.66
N LEU A 26 12.21 -11.85 8.61
CA LEU A 26 12.81 -11.72 7.30
C LEU A 26 12.64 -10.29 6.74
N ALA A 27 11.40 -9.78 6.69
CA ALA A 27 11.12 -8.44 6.18
C ALA A 27 11.88 -7.36 6.97
N ARG A 28 11.95 -7.49 8.29
CA ARG A 28 12.69 -6.56 9.16
C ARG A 28 14.18 -6.57 8.90
N ASN A 29 14.77 -7.75 8.67
CA ASN A 29 16.19 -7.87 8.36
C ASN A 29 16.53 -7.27 6.99
N GLU A 30 15.62 -7.37 6.01
CA GLU A 30 15.80 -6.78 4.68
C GLU A 30 15.63 -5.26 4.69
N ILE A 31 14.64 -4.74 5.41
CA ILE A 31 14.33 -3.30 5.46
C ILE A 31 15.14 -2.57 6.55
N LEU A 32 15.78 -3.29 7.47
CA LEU A 32 16.55 -2.75 8.59
C LEU A 32 15.72 -1.83 9.50
N THR A 33 14.56 -2.33 9.95
CA THR A 33 13.67 -1.60 10.89
C THR A 33 13.92 -1.96 12.36
N PRO A 34 13.54 -1.07 13.31
CA PRO A 34 13.58 -1.35 14.74
C PRO A 34 12.82 -2.64 15.15
N PRO A 35 13.04 -3.15 16.38
CA PRO A 35 12.24 -4.22 16.97
C PRO A 35 10.74 -3.97 16.88
N ILE A 36 10.04 -4.86 16.18
CA ILE A 36 8.58 -4.94 16.15
C ILE A 36 8.19 -6.33 16.63
N GLN A 37 7.28 -6.37 17.59
CA GLN A 37 6.75 -7.59 18.19
C GLN A 37 5.54 -8.09 17.41
N LEU A 38 5.34 -9.40 17.36
CA LEU A 38 4.14 -9.98 16.76
C LEU A 38 2.99 -9.98 17.78
N GLY A 39 1.99 -9.14 17.54
CA GLY A 39 0.75 -9.04 18.31
C GLY A 39 -0.29 -10.08 17.90
N GLN A 40 -1.55 -9.65 17.83
CA GLN A 40 -2.67 -10.53 17.52
C GLN A 40 -2.72 -10.87 16.02
N ILE A 41 -2.99 -12.14 15.71
CA ILE A 41 -3.35 -12.61 14.37
C ILE A 41 -4.82 -13.01 14.42
N GLU A 42 -5.66 -12.30 13.69
CA GLU A 42 -7.06 -12.62 13.49
C GLU A 42 -7.21 -13.44 12.20
N LEU A 43 -7.82 -14.62 12.31
CA LEU A 43 -8.13 -15.45 11.14
C LEU A 43 -9.57 -15.23 10.72
N LEU A 44 -9.77 -14.87 9.45
CA LEU A 44 -11.08 -14.55 8.89
C LEU A 44 -11.59 -15.70 8.02
N ASP A 45 -12.73 -16.25 8.37
CA ASP A 45 -13.33 -17.35 7.62
C ASP A 45 -13.84 -16.92 6.24
N LYS A 46 -13.54 -17.72 5.22
CA LYS A 46 -14.00 -17.53 3.82
C LYS A 46 -13.65 -16.15 3.25
N SER A 47 -12.54 -15.58 3.71
CA SER A 47 -12.05 -14.28 3.27
C SER A 47 -10.72 -14.41 2.53
N ASP A 48 -10.49 -13.53 1.55
CA ASP A 48 -9.20 -13.31 0.87
C ASP A 48 -8.52 -12.03 1.39
N GLU A 49 -8.78 -11.68 2.65
CA GLU A 49 -8.26 -10.45 3.25
C GLU A 49 -6.84 -10.63 3.77
N LEU A 50 -5.99 -9.66 3.45
CA LEU A 50 -4.70 -9.43 4.08
C LEU A 50 -4.68 -8.00 4.56
N ASN A 51 -4.66 -7.82 5.87
CA ASN A 51 -4.44 -6.51 6.48
C ASN A 51 -3.37 -6.65 7.56
N VAL A 52 -2.44 -5.71 7.60
CA VAL A 52 -1.41 -5.60 8.62
C VAL A 52 -1.40 -4.18 9.15
N GLU A 53 -1.26 -4.05 10.45
CA GLU A 53 -1.20 -2.77 11.13
C GLU A 53 -0.07 -2.82 12.15
N ILE A 54 0.75 -1.79 12.20
CA ILE A 54 1.82 -1.65 13.19
C ILE A 54 1.47 -0.47 14.07
N THR A 55 1.32 -0.70 15.36
CA THR A 55 1.03 0.33 16.35
C THR A 55 1.82 0.05 17.63
N GLU A 56 2.44 1.09 18.19
CA GLU A 56 3.27 1.01 19.42
C GLU A 56 4.35 -0.11 19.38
N GLY A 57 4.93 -0.36 18.21
CA GLY A 57 5.95 -1.40 18.00
C GLY A 57 5.38 -2.82 17.97
N VAL A 58 4.07 -2.99 17.80
CA VAL A 58 3.38 -4.27 17.75
C VAL A 58 2.66 -4.42 16.40
N LEU A 59 2.93 -5.53 15.71
CA LEU A 59 2.25 -5.89 14.47
C LEU A 59 1.00 -6.71 14.75
N HIS A 60 -0.14 -6.22 14.27
CA HIS A 60 -1.41 -6.93 14.21
C HIS A 60 -1.69 -7.34 12.76
N ALA A 61 -2.24 -8.53 12.55
CA ALA A 61 -2.57 -9.02 11.22
C ALA A 61 -3.97 -9.64 11.18
N LYS A 62 -4.68 -9.41 10.07
CA LYS A 62 -5.91 -10.10 9.71
C LYS A 62 -5.66 -10.92 8.45
N LEU A 63 -5.83 -12.23 8.55
CA LEU A 63 -5.51 -13.18 7.49
C LEU A 63 -6.75 -14.01 7.15
N GLY A 64 -7.19 -13.90 5.90
CA GLY A 64 -8.30 -14.66 5.38
C GLY A 64 -7.94 -16.13 5.10
N SER A 65 -8.84 -17.06 5.40
CA SER A 65 -8.60 -18.48 5.17
C SER A 65 -8.60 -18.89 3.69
N THR A 66 -9.13 -18.06 2.78
CA THR A 66 -8.96 -18.24 1.32
C THR A 66 -7.53 -17.91 0.91
N LEU A 67 -6.97 -16.79 1.39
CA LEU A 67 -5.59 -16.39 1.15
C LEU A 67 -4.61 -17.45 1.64
N LEU A 68 -4.80 -17.95 2.87
CA LEU A 68 -3.89 -18.94 3.48
C LEU A 68 -3.83 -20.29 2.72
N ARG A 69 -4.78 -20.57 1.83
CA ARG A 69 -4.77 -21.77 0.98
C ARG A 69 -3.93 -21.60 -0.29
N GLU A 70 -3.51 -20.38 -0.61
CA GLU A 70 -2.69 -20.11 -1.79
C GLU A 70 -1.24 -20.53 -1.56
N SER A 71 -0.61 -21.14 -2.56
CA SER A 71 0.77 -21.61 -2.44
C SER A 71 1.79 -20.49 -2.19
N ASN A 72 1.45 -19.24 -2.56
CA ASN A 72 2.31 -18.07 -2.46
C ASN A 72 1.86 -17.06 -1.38
N TRP A 73 0.96 -17.43 -0.45
CA TRP A 73 0.46 -16.47 0.56
C TRP A 73 1.57 -15.85 1.42
N HIS A 74 2.62 -16.62 1.71
CA HIS A 74 3.79 -16.13 2.45
C HIS A 74 4.51 -15.00 1.72
N GLU A 75 4.62 -15.11 0.39
CA GLU A 75 5.30 -14.14 -0.45
C GLU A 75 4.47 -12.85 -0.55
N ILE A 76 3.14 -12.99 -0.66
CA ILE A 76 2.22 -11.85 -0.59
C ILE A 76 2.40 -11.14 0.77
N LEU A 77 2.36 -11.89 1.88
CA LEU A 77 2.58 -11.32 3.21
C LEU A 77 3.95 -10.64 3.33
N LEU A 78 5.02 -11.28 2.86
CA LEU A 78 6.37 -10.72 2.88
C LEU A 78 6.43 -9.37 2.16
N TRP A 79 5.84 -9.27 0.97
CA TRP A 79 5.79 -8.02 0.23
C TRP A 79 4.94 -6.94 0.90
N THR A 80 3.82 -7.33 1.53
CA THR A 80 3.02 -6.40 2.32
C THR A 80 3.82 -5.87 3.52
N LEU A 81 4.52 -6.75 4.24
CA LEU A 81 5.38 -6.33 5.35
C LEU A 81 6.55 -5.45 4.88
N ARG A 82 7.18 -5.77 3.75
CA ARG A 82 8.22 -4.90 3.16
C ARG A 82 7.68 -3.50 2.88
N HIS A 83 6.45 -3.38 2.36
CA HIS A 83 5.81 -2.09 2.11
C HIS A 83 5.57 -1.31 3.41
N GLU A 84 4.94 -1.92 4.41
CA GLU A 84 4.69 -1.23 5.70
C GLU A 84 5.98 -0.82 6.42
N LEU A 85 6.96 -1.73 6.47
CA LEU A 85 8.25 -1.45 7.08
C LEU A 85 9.05 -0.41 6.30
N ALA A 86 8.86 -0.32 4.98
CA ALA A 86 9.47 0.72 4.17
C ALA A 86 8.91 2.10 4.46
N HIS A 87 7.61 2.23 4.76
CA HIS A 87 7.06 3.49 5.27
C HIS A 87 7.74 3.89 6.58
N ILE A 88 8.07 2.96 7.46
CA ILE A 88 8.81 3.26 8.70
C ILE A 88 10.29 3.62 8.43
N HIS A 89 10.96 2.91 7.51
CA HIS A 89 12.41 3.08 7.29
C HIS A 89 12.77 4.18 6.28
N TYR A 90 12.25 4.09 5.06
CA TYR A 90 12.68 4.90 3.92
C TYR A 90 12.08 6.28 3.91
N CYS A 91 10.81 6.32 4.27
CA CYS A 91 10.06 7.52 4.36
C CYS A 91 9.95 7.83 5.85
N PRO A 92 10.98 8.38 6.54
CA PRO A 92 10.83 8.76 7.93
C PRO A 92 9.90 9.98 8.00
N TYR A 93 8.63 9.76 7.67
CA TYR A 93 7.51 10.55 8.04
C TYR A 93 7.44 10.40 9.54
N ASP A 94 8.30 11.16 10.21
CA ASP A 94 7.83 11.69 11.46
C ASP A 94 6.51 12.41 11.20
N LEU A 95 5.65 12.43 12.20
CA LEU A 95 4.34 13.07 12.11
C LEU A 95 4.45 14.50 11.54
N ARG A 96 5.56 15.17 11.82
CA ARG A 96 5.90 16.51 11.30
C ARG A 96 6.04 16.54 9.77
N THR A 97 6.79 15.61 9.17
CA THR A 97 7.04 15.56 7.73
C THR A 97 5.79 15.12 6.98
N ALA A 98 5.06 14.12 7.47
CA ALA A 98 3.75 13.75 6.94
C ALA A 98 2.81 14.96 6.94
N HIS A 99 2.70 15.65 8.07
CA HIS A 99 1.86 16.83 8.19
C HIS A 99 2.33 17.98 7.28
N GLN A 100 3.63 18.16 7.08
CA GLN A 100 4.15 19.16 6.15
C GLN A 100 3.76 18.83 4.70
N LEU A 101 3.93 17.59 4.25
CA LEU A 101 3.53 17.14 2.92
C LEU A 101 2.01 17.26 2.71
N GLU A 102 1.22 16.90 3.71
CA GLU A 102 -0.23 17.08 3.69
C GLU A 102 -0.61 18.57 3.56
N ARG A 103 0.05 19.45 4.32
CA ARG A 103 -0.14 20.91 4.21
C ARG A 103 0.20 21.45 2.84
N GLU A 104 1.24 20.93 2.20
CA GLU A 104 1.58 21.31 0.83
C GLU A 104 0.48 20.90 -0.16
N ALA A 105 -0.09 19.70 -0.01
CA ALA A 105 -1.22 19.28 -0.81
C ALA A 105 -2.48 20.13 -0.53
N PHE A 106 -2.76 20.42 0.74
CA PHE A 106 -3.86 21.30 1.16
C PHE A 106 -3.73 22.71 0.58
N SER A 107 -2.51 23.24 0.47
CA SER A 107 -2.27 24.56 -0.13
C SER A 107 -2.81 24.68 -1.56
N ILE A 108 -2.92 23.57 -2.28
CA ILE A 108 -3.42 23.48 -3.65
C ILE A 108 -4.88 23.02 -3.69
N LEU A 109 -5.21 21.93 -2.99
CA LEU A 109 -6.52 21.28 -3.06
C LEU A 109 -7.59 22.00 -2.23
N LYS A 110 -7.19 22.77 -1.22
CA LYS A 110 -8.08 23.47 -0.27
C LYS A 110 -9.10 22.56 0.42
N ASP A 111 -8.77 21.28 0.53
CA ASP A 111 -9.61 20.23 1.12
C ASP A 111 -8.70 19.23 1.84
N TRP A 112 -8.89 19.06 3.15
CA TRP A 112 -8.05 18.19 3.97
C TRP A 112 -8.20 16.71 3.63
N ARG A 113 -9.40 16.26 3.21
CA ARG A 113 -9.59 14.85 2.82
C ARG A 113 -8.82 14.54 1.55
N LEU A 114 -8.89 15.43 0.56
CA LEU A 114 -8.13 15.27 -0.67
C LEU A 114 -6.62 15.46 -0.44
N ALA A 115 -6.22 16.36 0.45
CA ALA A 115 -4.81 16.53 0.82
C ALA A 115 -4.24 15.27 1.47
N HIS A 116 -5.01 14.65 2.38
CA HIS A 116 -4.67 13.38 2.99
C HIS A 116 -4.59 12.26 1.94
N SER A 117 -5.59 12.13 1.07
CA SER A 117 -5.54 11.18 -0.06
C SER A 117 -4.30 11.39 -0.94
N ALA A 118 -3.95 12.64 -1.25
CA ALA A 118 -2.75 12.95 -2.03
C ALA A 118 -1.46 12.53 -1.31
N LEU A 119 -1.39 12.70 0.02
CA LEU A 119 -0.30 12.18 0.84
C LEU A 119 -0.20 10.66 0.70
N VAL A 120 -1.28 9.91 0.96
CA VAL A 120 -1.27 8.44 0.87
C VAL A 120 -0.85 7.95 -0.51
N LEU A 121 -1.36 8.56 -1.57
CA LEU A 121 -0.94 8.23 -2.94
C LEU A 121 0.56 8.47 -3.15
N PHE A 122 1.08 9.62 -2.68
CA PHE A 122 2.49 9.94 -2.81
C PHE A 122 3.36 8.97 -2.01
N THR A 123 3.01 8.69 -0.76
CA THR A 123 3.80 7.81 0.11
C THR A 123 3.88 6.40 -0.45
N ASP A 124 2.75 5.82 -0.86
CA ASP A 124 2.69 4.46 -1.41
C ASP A 124 3.53 4.37 -2.69
N LEU A 125 3.37 5.33 -3.60
CA LEU A 125 4.15 5.35 -4.85
C LEU A 125 5.65 5.54 -4.62
N MET A 126 6.06 6.33 -3.62
CA MET A 126 7.47 6.50 -3.28
C MET A 126 8.06 5.20 -2.71
N VAL A 127 7.32 4.45 -1.91
CA VAL A 127 7.74 3.14 -1.42
C VAL A 127 7.82 2.14 -2.57
N ASP A 128 6.74 2.01 -3.34
CA ASP A 128 6.57 0.95 -4.33
C ASP A 128 7.42 1.12 -5.58
N LEU A 129 7.60 2.37 -6.03
CA LEU A 129 8.27 2.63 -7.31
C LEU A 129 9.71 3.12 -7.16
N ILE A 130 10.10 3.59 -5.97
CA ILE A 130 11.43 4.14 -5.75
C ILE A 130 12.22 3.33 -4.74
N TYR A 131 11.65 3.05 -3.56
CA TYR A 131 12.43 2.42 -2.50
C TYR A 131 12.57 0.92 -2.65
N LEU A 132 11.45 0.19 -2.65
CA LEU A 132 11.47 -1.27 -2.71
C LEU A 132 12.24 -1.78 -3.93
N PRO A 133 12.05 -1.24 -5.16
CA PRO A 133 12.82 -1.69 -6.31
C PRO A 133 14.33 -1.49 -6.18
N ARG A 134 14.80 -0.55 -5.35
CA ARG A 134 16.25 -0.36 -5.10
C ARG A 134 16.85 -1.39 -4.17
N ILE A 135 16.03 -2.02 -3.32
CA ILE A 135 16.49 -3.01 -2.33
C ILE A 135 16.25 -4.43 -2.83
N SER A 136 15.07 -4.72 -3.38
CA SER A 136 14.71 -6.07 -3.81
C SER A 136 14.99 -6.34 -5.28
N LEU A 137 15.19 -5.31 -6.11
CA LEU A 137 15.31 -5.40 -7.58
C LEU A 137 14.08 -6.04 -8.27
N GLU A 138 12.97 -6.16 -7.55
CA GLU A 138 11.72 -6.77 -7.99
C GLU A 138 10.55 -5.80 -7.86
N LEU A 139 9.48 -6.04 -8.61
CA LEU A 139 8.24 -5.26 -8.50
C LEU A 139 7.42 -5.72 -7.29
N PRO A 140 6.78 -4.80 -6.55
CA PRO A 140 6.12 -5.14 -5.30
C PRO A 140 4.87 -6.01 -5.50
N LEU A 141 4.99 -7.31 -5.19
CA LEU A 141 3.93 -8.30 -5.46
C LEU A 141 2.66 -8.09 -4.62
N HIS A 142 2.74 -7.39 -3.49
CA HIS A 142 1.56 -7.06 -2.68
C HIS A 142 0.50 -6.28 -3.49
N ILE A 143 0.93 -5.56 -4.53
CA ILE A 143 0.05 -4.84 -5.47
C ILE A 143 -0.88 -5.78 -6.23
N ILE A 144 -0.39 -6.98 -6.59
CA ILE A 144 -1.19 -7.98 -7.30
C ILE A 144 -2.35 -8.43 -6.42
N HIS A 145 -2.08 -8.68 -5.14
CA HIS A 145 -3.12 -9.04 -4.17
C HIS A 145 -4.07 -7.87 -3.87
N ARG A 146 -3.53 -6.66 -3.61
CA ARG A 146 -4.32 -5.44 -3.34
C ARG A 146 -5.37 -5.16 -4.42
N PHE A 147 -5.01 -5.33 -5.69
CA PHE A 147 -5.90 -5.08 -6.82
C PHE A 147 -6.61 -6.31 -7.39
N ARG A 148 -6.75 -7.39 -6.62
CA ARG A 148 -7.77 -8.43 -6.89
C ARG A 148 -9.18 -7.90 -6.69
N LYS A 149 -9.34 -6.91 -5.81
CA LYS A 149 -10.58 -6.15 -5.59
C LYS A 149 -10.53 -4.87 -6.42
N GLN A 150 -11.69 -4.47 -6.94
CA GLN A 150 -11.80 -3.24 -7.71
C GLN A 150 -11.40 -2.05 -6.84
N PRO A 151 -10.47 -1.20 -7.30
CA PRO A 151 -10.01 -0.06 -6.52
C PRO A 151 -11.14 0.97 -6.36
N SER A 152 -11.11 1.67 -5.23
CA SER A 152 -12.03 2.76 -4.90
C SER A 152 -11.27 3.87 -4.19
N GLY A 153 -11.88 5.03 -3.94
CA GLY A 153 -11.13 6.08 -3.25
C GLY A 153 -9.98 6.62 -4.10
N ILE A 154 -8.90 6.95 -3.42
CA ILE A 154 -7.63 7.33 -4.03
C ILE A 154 -6.91 6.14 -4.70
N ASP A 155 -7.21 4.90 -4.29
CA ASP A 155 -6.59 3.70 -4.85
C ASP A 155 -6.86 3.54 -6.35
N ILE A 156 -7.87 4.23 -6.88
CA ILE A 156 -8.11 4.30 -8.33
C ILE A 156 -6.90 4.90 -9.07
N LEU A 157 -6.29 5.95 -8.51
CA LEU A 157 -5.07 6.54 -9.08
C LEU A 157 -3.86 5.64 -8.85
N LEU A 158 -3.73 5.05 -7.66
CA LEU A 158 -2.65 4.10 -7.35
C LEU A 158 -2.68 2.90 -8.31
N TYR A 159 -3.86 2.31 -8.52
CA TYR A 159 -4.10 1.26 -9.49
C TYR A 159 -3.75 1.71 -10.90
N ALA A 160 -4.23 2.89 -11.33
CA ALA A 160 -3.97 3.39 -12.67
C ALA A 160 -2.48 3.63 -12.95
N VAL A 161 -1.68 3.96 -11.92
CA VAL A 161 -0.23 4.04 -12.03
C VAL A 161 0.37 2.64 -12.15
N HIS A 162 0.02 1.72 -11.25
CA HIS A 162 0.53 0.35 -11.26
C HIS A 162 0.14 -0.44 -12.51
N LYS A 163 -1.08 -0.28 -13.03
CA LYS A 163 -1.55 -0.93 -14.27
C LYS A 163 -0.68 -0.59 -15.47
N ARG A 164 -0.11 0.62 -15.53
CA ARG A 164 0.82 1.01 -16.60
C ARG A 164 2.13 0.22 -16.56
N LEU A 165 2.59 -0.13 -15.36
CA LEU A 165 3.85 -0.84 -15.14
C LEU A 165 3.67 -2.36 -15.21
N LEU A 166 2.64 -2.87 -14.54
CA LEU A 166 2.37 -4.29 -14.34
C LEU A 166 1.53 -4.92 -15.45
N LYS A 167 0.85 -4.12 -16.28
CA LYS A 167 0.05 -4.55 -17.44
C LYS A 167 -0.85 -5.75 -17.13
N ASP A 168 -0.51 -6.93 -17.63
CA ASP A 168 -1.31 -8.15 -17.57
C ASP A 168 -1.23 -8.86 -16.21
N ASN A 169 -0.33 -8.42 -15.32
CA ASN A 169 -0.15 -9.01 -13.99
C ASN A 169 -1.21 -8.58 -12.96
N ILE A 170 -2.08 -7.61 -13.29
CA ILE A 170 -3.21 -7.20 -12.43
C ILE A 170 -4.51 -7.16 -13.23
N PRO A 171 -5.68 -7.42 -12.62
CA PRO A 171 -6.97 -7.40 -13.30
C PRO A 171 -7.22 -6.11 -14.09
N ASP A 172 -8.01 -6.22 -15.16
CA ASP A 172 -8.40 -5.06 -15.96
C ASP A 172 -9.75 -4.53 -15.50
N TYR A 173 -9.75 -3.32 -14.93
CA TYR A 173 -10.96 -2.63 -14.51
C TYR A 173 -11.23 -1.47 -15.46
N ASN A 174 -12.51 -1.23 -15.77
CA ASN A 174 -12.90 -0.10 -16.61
C ASN A 174 -12.58 1.23 -15.88
N LEU A 175 -11.57 1.94 -16.37
CA LEU A 175 -11.17 3.24 -15.86
C LEU A 175 -11.63 4.35 -16.80
N ASP A 176 -11.99 5.50 -16.21
CA ASP A 176 -12.17 6.73 -16.98
C ASP A 176 -10.86 7.10 -17.68
N THR A 177 -10.92 7.45 -18.98
CA THR A 177 -9.75 7.84 -19.77
C THR A 177 -8.94 8.97 -19.12
N SER A 178 -9.61 9.89 -18.41
CA SER A 178 -8.93 10.96 -17.68
C SER A 178 -8.05 10.43 -16.54
N ILE A 179 -8.53 9.45 -15.76
CA ILE A 179 -7.75 8.78 -14.71
C ILE A 179 -6.49 8.17 -15.31
N TYR A 180 -6.66 7.43 -16.42
CA TYR A 180 -5.53 6.78 -17.08
C TYR A 180 -4.52 7.82 -17.57
N ASN A 181 -4.95 8.92 -18.19
CA ASN A 181 -4.05 9.98 -18.66
C ASN A 181 -3.28 10.64 -17.51
N TYR A 182 -3.97 11.01 -16.42
CA TYR A 182 -3.30 11.63 -15.27
C TYR A 182 -2.38 10.67 -14.51
N SER A 183 -2.58 9.36 -14.59
CA SER A 183 -1.65 8.40 -13.98
C SER A 183 -0.27 8.42 -14.65
N ARG A 184 -0.18 8.78 -15.94
CA ARG A 184 1.12 9.03 -16.61
C ARG A 184 1.81 10.25 -16.01
N ASP A 185 1.08 11.35 -15.85
CA ASP A 185 1.64 12.59 -15.31
C ASP A 185 2.11 12.38 -13.86
N ILE A 186 1.38 11.60 -13.06
CA ILE A 186 1.81 11.19 -11.70
C ILE A 186 3.12 10.39 -11.76
N LEU A 187 3.21 9.42 -12.67
CA LEU A 187 4.41 8.60 -12.83
C LEU A 187 5.65 9.44 -13.18
N GLU A 188 5.50 10.42 -14.08
CA GLU A 188 6.57 11.37 -14.43
C GLU A 188 7.02 12.19 -13.22
N VAL A 189 6.08 12.62 -12.37
CA VAL A 189 6.40 13.33 -11.13
C VAL A 189 7.18 12.42 -10.16
N ILE A 190 6.75 11.17 -9.97
CA ILE A 190 7.40 10.20 -9.07
C ILE A 190 8.84 9.91 -9.49
N PHE A 191 9.12 9.78 -10.79
CA PHE A 191 10.49 9.55 -11.27
C PHE A 191 11.34 10.80 -11.49
N SER A 192 10.75 12.00 -11.36
CA SER A 192 11.52 13.26 -11.52
C SER A 192 12.58 13.45 -10.42
N GLY A 193 13.63 14.22 -10.69
CA GLY A 193 14.66 14.59 -9.69
C GLY A 193 14.23 15.67 -8.69
N LYS A 194 12.91 15.91 -8.52
CA LYS A 194 12.38 16.97 -7.66
C LYS A 194 12.37 16.57 -6.18
N THR A 195 12.27 17.55 -5.29
CA THR A 195 12.11 17.31 -3.85
C THR A 195 10.74 16.68 -3.55
N TRP A 196 10.60 16.05 -2.37
CA TRP A 196 9.31 15.49 -1.93
C TRP A 196 8.21 16.55 -1.86
N LEU A 197 8.50 17.74 -1.35
CA LEU A 197 7.53 18.84 -1.27
C LEU A 197 7.05 19.24 -2.67
N ASP A 198 7.96 19.34 -3.64
CA ASP A 198 7.60 19.69 -5.03
C ASP A 198 6.80 18.56 -5.71
N LYS A 199 7.18 17.30 -5.49
CA LYS A 199 6.42 16.14 -6.00
C LYS A 199 5.00 16.13 -5.43
N GLN A 200 4.87 16.35 -4.13
CA GLN A 200 3.59 16.39 -3.42
C GLN A 200 2.69 17.52 -3.96
N ARG A 201 3.25 18.71 -4.16
CA ARG A 201 2.53 19.82 -4.81
C ARG A 201 2.06 19.46 -6.22
N LEU A 202 2.91 18.84 -7.03
CA LEU A 202 2.58 18.47 -8.40
C LEU A 202 1.50 17.38 -8.44
N ILE A 203 1.56 16.36 -7.58
CA ILE A 203 0.52 15.35 -7.44
C ILE A 203 -0.81 16.00 -7.04
N ALA A 204 -0.79 16.89 -6.05
CA ALA A 204 -1.99 17.63 -5.64
C ALA A 204 -2.56 18.49 -6.79
N ALA A 205 -1.71 19.14 -7.60
CA ALA A 205 -2.12 19.91 -8.77
C ALA A 205 -2.73 19.02 -9.87
N ILE A 206 -2.19 17.81 -10.06
CA ILE A 206 -2.76 16.81 -10.98
C ILE A 206 -4.14 16.36 -10.50
N ILE A 207 -4.28 16.03 -9.22
CA ILE A 207 -5.58 15.66 -8.61
C ILE A 207 -6.58 16.81 -8.78
N LEU A 208 -6.18 18.05 -8.51
CA LEU A 208 -7.02 19.22 -8.69
C LEU A 208 -7.52 19.33 -10.14
N ARG A 209 -6.62 19.18 -11.12
CA ARG A 209 -6.98 19.25 -12.54
C ARG A 209 -7.92 18.11 -12.96
N LEU A 210 -7.70 16.90 -12.42
CA LEU A 210 -8.57 15.75 -12.63
C LEU A 210 -9.99 16.03 -12.10
N ILE A 211 -10.14 16.50 -10.86
CA ILE A 211 -11.47 16.76 -10.28
C ILE A 211 -12.15 18.00 -10.89
N THR A 212 -11.39 18.98 -11.37
CA THR A 212 -11.96 20.13 -12.11
C THR A 212 -12.50 19.69 -13.48
N THR A 213 -11.75 18.84 -14.19
CA THR A 213 -12.16 18.34 -15.51
C THR A 213 -13.24 17.26 -15.41
N ASN A 214 -13.25 16.48 -14.33
CA ASN A 214 -14.23 15.43 -14.08
C ASN A 214 -14.77 15.51 -12.63
N PRO A 215 -15.73 16.42 -12.36
CA PRO A 215 -16.26 16.63 -11.00
C PRO A 215 -16.91 15.40 -10.37
N LYS A 216 -17.37 14.44 -11.16
CA LYS A 216 -17.97 13.19 -10.67
C LYS A 216 -16.95 12.33 -9.91
N ILE A 217 -15.68 12.41 -10.28
CA ILE A 217 -14.59 11.66 -9.64
C ILE A 217 -14.28 12.19 -8.23
N LYS A 218 -14.51 13.47 -7.96
CA LYS A 218 -14.19 14.10 -6.66
C LYS A 218 -14.74 13.28 -5.48
N LYS A 219 -16.05 12.98 -5.52
CA LYS A 219 -16.72 12.18 -4.46
C LYS A 219 -16.13 10.79 -4.31
N ASN A 220 -15.60 10.20 -5.38
CA ASN A 220 -14.97 8.90 -5.31
C ASN A 220 -13.59 9.01 -4.67
N LEU A 221 -12.78 10.02 -4.98
CA LEU A 221 -11.44 10.22 -4.39
C LEU A 221 -11.48 10.61 -2.90
N GLU A 222 -12.58 11.23 -2.47
CA GLU A 222 -12.84 11.57 -1.06
C GLU A 222 -13.32 10.38 -0.22
N ARG A 223 -13.69 9.25 -0.83
CA ARG A 223 -14.12 8.07 -0.08
C ARG A 223 -12.97 7.57 0.79
N GLN A 224 -13.36 7.07 1.94
CA GLN A 224 -12.49 6.63 3.03
C GLN A 224 -11.31 5.83 2.50
N ILE A 225 -10.12 6.27 2.90
CA ILE A 225 -8.88 5.58 2.58
C ILE A 225 -8.84 4.32 3.46
N SER A 226 -8.60 3.17 2.84
CA SER A 226 -8.53 1.90 3.56
C SER A 226 -7.21 1.71 4.30
N SER A 227 -6.17 2.47 3.95
CA SER A 227 -4.81 2.35 4.48
C SER A 227 -4.41 3.61 5.26
N THR A 228 -4.05 3.42 6.52
CA THR A 228 -3.29 4.42 7.29
C THR A 228 -1.81 4.25 6.89
N ILE A 229 -1.07 5.35 6.75
CA ILE A 229 0.38 5.26 6.51
C ILE A 229 1.06 4.89 7.82
N SER A 230 1.83 3.80 7.84
CA SER A 230 2.68 3.46 8.98
C SER A 230 3.78 4.52 9.16
N LEU A 231 3.86 5.13 10.34
CA LEU A 231 4.80 6.20 10.68
C LEU A 231 5.94 5.70 11.57
N VAL A 232 7.00 6.52 11.69
CA VAL A 232 8.13 6.20 12.57
C VAL A 232 7.70 6.18 14.04
N GLU A 233 6.73 7.01 14.42
CA GLU A 233 6.14 7.05 15.76
C GLU A 233 5.42 5.74 16.10
N ASP A 234 4.89 5.02 15.11
CA ASP A 234 4.17 3.76 15.34
C ASP A 234 5.09 2.64 15.83
N VAL A 235 6.41 2.82 15.78
CA VAL A 235 7.40 1.89 16.35
C VAL A 235 8.21 2.48 17.51
N LYS A 236 8.04 3.77 17.81
CA LYS A 236 8.65 4.41 18.96
C LYS A 236 7.65 4.37 20.11
N GLY A 237 7.80 3.39 21.01
CA GLY A 237 7.10 3.42 22.29
C GLY A 237 7.38 4.74 23.02
N ASN A 238 6.33 5.36 23.58
CA ASN A 238 6.46 6.54 24.43
C ASN A 238 7.37 6.30 25.64
#